data_AF-A0A0A0JJL0-F1
#
_entry.id   AF-A0A0A0JJL0-F1
#
_cell.length_a   1.000
_cell.length_b   1.000
_cell.length_c   1.000
_cell.angle_alpha   90.00
_cell.angle_beta   90.00
_cell.angle_gamma   90.00
#
_symmetry.space_group_name_H-M   'P 1'
#
loop_
_entity.id
_entity.type
_entity.pdbx_description
1 polymer ?
#
loop_
_entity_poly.entity_id
_entity_poly.type
_entity_poly.pdbx_seq_one_letter_code
_entity_poly.pdbx_strand_id
1 'polypeptide(L)' 'MLIQITLDHARPPSGSVSVASGGEAPGVAAPTPFGGWLDLMAVLDGIVVAAGDEEDKLGAGAQAELREDV' A
#
# COMPACT_ATOMS: atom_id res chain seq x y z
N MET A 1 4.43 3.83 5.69
CA MET A 1 3.38 4.00 4.67
C MET A 1 2.31 4.95 5.20
N LEU A 2 1.85 5.90 4.38
CA LEU A 2 0.70 6.77 4.67
C LEU A 2 -0.41 6.46 3.66
N ILE A 3 -1.65 6.30 4.13
CA ILE A 3 -2.85 6.12 3.30
C ILE A 3 -3.75 7.36 3.48
N GLN A 4 -4.15 7.98 2.37
CA GLN A 4 -5.08 9.11 2.34
C GLN A 4 -6.36 8.69 1.60
N ILE A 5 -7.52 9.02 2.17
CA ILE A 5 -8.84 8.72 1.60
C ILE A 5 -9.61 10.03 1.44
N THR A 6 -10.04 10.31 0.21
CA THR A 6 -10.89 11.46 -0.12
C THR A 6 -12.31 10.96 -0.39
N LEU A 7 -13.33 11.65 0.13
CA LEU A 7 -14.75 11.31 -0.03
C LEU A 7 -15.48 12.43 -0.78
N ASP A 8 -16.23 12.09 -1.82
CA ASP A 8 -16.99 13.03 -2.67
C ASP A 8 -18.44 13.27 -2.17
N HIS A 9 -18.80 12.82 -0.96
CA HIS A 9 -20.14 12.99 -0.38
C HIS A 9 -21.33 12.57 -1.29
N ALA A 10 -21.09 11.70 -2.27
CA ALA A 10 -22.11 11.14 -3.14
C ALA A 10 -22.92 10.02 -2.44
N ARG A 11 -24.09 9.69 -3.00
CA ARG A 11 -24.86 8.51 -2.61
C ARG A 11 -25.14 7.67 -3.88
N PRO A 12 -24.52 6.49 -4.03
CA PRO A 12 -23.59 5.82 -3.11
C PRO A 12 -22.27 6.59 -2.90
N PRO A 13 -21.58 6.36 -1.76
CA PRO A 13 -20.33 7.05 -1.44
C PRO A 13 -19.26 6.73 -2.47
N SER A 14 -18.53 7.75 -2.91
CA SER A 14 -17.44 7.63 -3.87
C SER A 14 -16.26 8.48 -3.42
N GLY A 15 -15.12 8.28 -4.06
CA GLY A 15 -13.93 9.05 -3.74
C GLY A 15 -12.67 8.43 -4.33
N SER A 16 -11.55 8.65 -3.67
CA SER A 16 -10.26 8.08 -4.06
C SER A 16 -9.36 7.74 -2.88
N VAL A 17 -8.46 6.77 -3.09
CA VAL A 17 -7.43 6.35 -2.15
C VAL A 17 -6.05 6.60 -2.74
N SER A 18 -5.14 7.19 -1.96
CA SER A 18 -3.75 7.43 -2.33
C SER A 18 -2.81 6.85 -1.27
N VAL A 19 -1.69 6.27 -1.69
CA VAL A 19 -0.68 5.65 -0.82
C VAL A 19 0.69 6.31 -1.05
N ALA A 20 1.39 6.63 0.04
CA ALA A 20 2.77 7.15 0.01
C ALA A 20 3.72 6.28 0.86
N SER A 21 4.83 5.85 0.28
CA SER A 21 5.96 5.20 0.95
C SER A 21 6.94 6.25 1.47
N GLY A 22 7.49 6.06 2.67
CA GLY A 22 8.35 7.03 3.32
C GLY A 22 9.75 7.04 2.71
N GLY A 23 9.96 7.82 1.65
CA GLY A 23 11.28 7.98 1.02
C GLY A 23 11.20 8.51 -0.41
N GLU A 24 10.10 8.28 -1.12
CA GLU A 24 9.85 8.85 -2.43
C GLU A 24 9.14 10.20 -2.28
N ALA A 25 9.60 11.21 -3.04
CA ALA A 25 8.81 12.41 -3.27
C ALA A 25 7.41 11.98 -3.74
N PRO A 26 6.32 12.60 -3.28
CA PRO A 26 4.95 12.18 -3.58
C PRO A 26 4.70 12.15 -5.09
N GLY A 27 4.94 10.98 -5.67
CA GLY A 27 4.80 10.65 -7.07
C GLY A 27 5.00 9.14 -7.14
N VAL A 28 4.16 8.34 -7.78
CA VAL A 28 3.08 8.65 -8.72
C VAL A 28 2.04 7.51 -8.64
N ALA A 29 1.61 7.11 -7.45
CA ALA A 29 0.40 6.28 -7.38
C ALA A 29 -0.78 7.20 -7.68
N ALA A 30 -1.33 7.10 -8.90
CA ALA A 30 -2.57 7.78 -9.23
C ALA A 30 -3.63 7.39 -8.18
N PRO A 31 -4.41 8.34 -7.66
CA PRO A 31 -5.47 8.04 -6.72
C PRO A 31 -6.37 6.95 -7.31
N THR A 32 -6.55 5.86 -6.57
CA THR A 32 -7.42 4.77 -7.01
C THR A 32 -8.86 5.19 -6.71
N PRO A 33 -9.70 5.41 -7.74
CA PRO A 33 -11.08 5.82 -7.51
C PRO A 33 -11.87 4.66 -6.89
N PHE A 34 -12.89 4.98 -6.11
CA PHE A 34 -13.87 4.00 -5.67
C PHE A 34 -15.32 4.47 -5.83
N GLY A 35 -16.20 3.52 -6.13
CA GLY A 35 -17.64 3.69 -6.29
C GLY A 35 -18.43 2.79 -5.33
N GLY A 36 -18.54 3.20 -4.08
CA GLY A 36 -19.25 2.49 -3.02
C GLY A 36 -18.34 1.85 -1.97
N TRP A 37 -18.93 1.40 -0.88
CA TRP A 37 -18.17 0.80 0.23
C TRP A 37 -17.50 -0.53 -0.12
N LEU A 38 -18.13 -1.35 -0.95
CA LEU A 38 -17.56 -2.62 -1.41
C LEU A 38 -16.26 -2.40 -2.20
N ASP A 39 -16.28 -1.40 -3.08
CA ASP A 39 -15.14 -1.05 -3.90
C ASP A 39 -13.99 -0.46 -3.07
N LEU A 40 -14.32 0.40 -2.09
CA LEU A 40 -13.33 0.90 -1.12
C LEU A 40 -12.64 -0.24 -0.35
N MET A 41 -13.40 -1.23 0.12
CA MET A 41 -12.83 -2.37 0.85
C MET A 41 -11.90 -3.21 -0.05
N ALA A 42 -12.24 -3.40 -1.32
CA ALA A 42 -11.38 -4.10 -2.27
C ALA A 42 -10.05 -3.36 -2.52
N VAL A 43 -10.09 -2.03 -2.63
CA VAL A 43 -8.88 -1.20 -2.76
C VAL A 43 -7.99 -1.33 -1.52
N LEU A 44 -8.58 -1.26 -0.32
CA LEU A 44 -7.82 -1.37 0.94
C LEU A 44 -7.18 -2.76 1.12
N ASP A 45 -7.89 -3.82 0.76
CA ASP A 45 -7.34 -5.20 0.81
C ASP A 45 -6.11 -5.34 -0.09
N GLY A 46 -6.19 -4.84 -1.33
CA GLY A 46 -5.05 -4.84 -2.25
C GLY A 46 -3.83 -4.09 -1.72
N ILE A 47 -4.03 -2.97 -1.00
CA ILE A 47 -2.95 -2.21 -0.36
C ILE A 47 -2.31 -3.03 0.78
N VAL A 48 -3.11 -3.70 1.60
CA VAL A 48 -2.60 -4.52 2.71
C VAL A 48 -1.80 -5.72 2.19
N VAL A 49 -2.28 -6.38 1.14
CA VAL A 49 -1.56 -7.50 0.49
C VAL A 49 -0.23 -7.01 -0.08
N ALA A 50 -0.23 -5.89 -0.80
CA ALA A 50 1.00 -5.33 -1.37
C ALA A 50 2.03 -4.95 -0.30
N ALA A 51 1.59 -4.34 0.81
CA ALA A 51 2.46 -3.96 1.91
C ALA A 51 3.05 -5.18 2.65
N GLY A 52 2.29 -6.28 2.78
CA GLY A 52 2.78 -7.53 3.36
C GLY A 52 3.85 -8.21 2.52
N ASP A 53 3.75 -8.13 1.19
CA ASP A 53 4.73 -8.68 0.25
C ASP A 53 6.08 -7.93 0.29
N GLU A 54 6.06 -6.64 0.64
CA GLU A 54 7.29 -5.82 0.82
C GLU A 54 8.06 -6.18 2.10
N GLU A 55 7.38 -6.60 3.17
CA GLU A 55 8.02 -7.03 4.41
C GLU A 55 8.78 -8.37 4.25
N ASP A 56 8.26 -9.27 3.42
CA ASP A 56 8.88 -10.59 3.17
C ASP A 56 10.20 -10.48 2.37
N LYS A 57 10.30 -9.50 1.46
CA LYS A 57 11.50 -9.26 0.65
C LYS A 57 12.68 -8.68 1.44
N LEU A 58 12.42 -8.03 2.57
CA LEU A 58 13.46 -7.54 3.48
C LEU A 58 14.03 -8.64 4.39
N GLY A 59 13.37 -9.80 4.49
CA GLY A 59 13.83 -10.97 5.26
C GLY A 59 14.85 -11.85 4.52
N ALA A 60 14.82 -11.90 3.18
CA ALA A 60 15.68 -12.79 2.39
C ALA A 60 17.12 -12.27 2.18
N GLY A 61 17.36 -10.97 2.36
CA GLY A 61 18.67 -10.34 2.14
C GLY A 61 19.59 -10.24 3.36
N ALA A 62 19.09 -10.51 4.57
CA ALA A 62 19.82 -10.28 5.82
C ALA A 62 20.48 -11.53 6.43
N GLN A 63 20.43 -12.70 5.77
CA GLN A 63 20.97 -13.96 6.29
C GLN A 63 22.01 -14.64 5.39
N ALA A 64 22.71 -13.91 4.51
CA ALA A 64 23.72 -14.50 3.62
C ALA A 64 25.20 -14.28 4.03
N GLU A 65 25.49 -13.54 5.12
CA GLU A 65 26.89 -13.30 5.53
C GLU A 65 27.11 -13.43 7.04
N LEU A 66 26.85 -14.60 7.61
CA LEU A 66 27.43 -14.95 8.92
C LEU A 66 27.94 -16.41 8.93
N ARG A 67 29.26 -16.50 8.70
CA ARG A 67 30.21 -17.51 9.21
C ARG A 67 30.06 -18.95 8.73
N GLU A 68 31.13 -19.44 8.09
CA GLU A 68 31.95 -20.47 8.74
C GLU A 68 33.41 -20.30 8.30
N ASP A 69 34.20 -19.71 9.20
CA ASP A 69 35.67 -19.83 9.21
C ASP A 69 35.95 -20.86 10.32
N VAL A 70 36.02 -22.14 9.95
CA VAL A 70 36.59 -23.25 10.74
C VAL A 70 37.29 -24.21 9.79
#